data_AF-A0A6I3HP30-F1
#
_entry.id   AF-A0A6I3HP30-F1
#
_cell.length_a   1.000
_cell.length_b   1.000
_cell.length_c   1.000
_cell.angle_alpha   90.00
_cell.angle_beta   90.00
_cell.angle_gamma   90.00
#
_symmetry.space_group_name_H-M   'P 1'
#
loop_
_entity.id
_entity.type
_entity.pdbx_description
1 polymer ?
#
loop_
_entity_poly.entity_id
_entity_poly.type
_entity_poly.pdbx_seq_one_letter_code
_entity_poly.pdbx_strand_id
1 'polypeptide(L)' 'GVVLAQWGAPAAEGVRIQYGGSVKAGNIAELMSQPDIDGALVGGASIDPDEFARIVQFEAS' A
#
# COMPACT_ATOMS: atom_id res chain seq x y z
N GLY A 1 -14.59 -0.76 8.21
CA GLY A 1 -14.48 -1.20 6.80
C GLY A 1 -15.47 -2.30 6.46
N VAL A 2 -15.64 -2.62 5.16
CA VAL A 2 -16.51 -3.70 4.67
C VAL A 2 -16.15 -5.04 5.32
N VAL A 3 -14.85 -5.28 5.55
CA VAL A 3 -14.38 -6.55 6.13
C VAL A 3 -14.87 -6.73 7.56
N LEU A 4 -14.73 -5.69 8.39
CA LEU A 4 -15.24 -5.69 9.77
C LEU A 4 -16.74 -5.99 9.84
N ALA A 5 -17.53 -5.38 8.95
CA ALA A 5 -18.97 -5.54 8.96
C ALA A 5 -19.44 -6.95 8.55
N GLN A 6 -18.73 -7.63 7.65
CA GLN A 6 -19.13 -8.93 7.12
C GLN A 6 -18.43 -10.13 7.80
N TRP A 7 -17.22 -9.95 8.33
CA TRP A 7 -16.39 -11.04 8.86
C TRP A 7 -15.80 -10.77 10.26
N GLY A 8 -16.09 -9.63 10.88
CA GLY A 8 -15.69 -9.31 12.26
C GLY A 8 -14.25 -8.82 12.42
N ALA A 9 -13.89 -8.48 13.66
CA ALA A 9 -12.61 -7.82 13.98
C ALA A 9 -11.36 -8.67 13.65
N PRO A 10 -11.30 -9.99 13.97
CA PRO A 10 -10.10 -10.77 13.67
C PRO A 10 -9.77 -10.83 12.17
N ALA A 11 -10.80 -10.89 11.32
CA ALA A 11 -10.61 -10.87 9.86
C ALA A 11 -10.20 -9.48 9.37
N ALA A 12 -10.78 -8.42 9.94
CA ALA A 12 -10.47 -7.04 9.57
C ALA A 12 -9.05 -6.62 9.97
N GLU A 13 -8.55 -7.09 11.11
CA GLU A 13 -7.19 -6.81 11.59
C GLU A 13 -6.13 -7.66 10.88
N GLY A 14 -6.49 -8.86 10.41
CA GLY A 14 -5.56 -9.77 9.74
C GLY A 14 -5.44 -9.58 8.22
N VAL A 15 -6.38 -8.86 7.59
CA VAL A 15 -6.35 -8.61 6.16
C VAL A 15 -5.49 -7.40 5.84
N ARG A 16 -4.65 -7.50 4.79
CA ARG A 16 -3.89 -6.37 4.26
C ARG A 16 -4.65 -5.72 3.12
N ILE A 17 -4.85 -4.41 3.18
CA ILE A 17 -5.49 -3.58 2.16
C ILE A 17 -4.41 -2.86 1.37
N GLN A 18 -4.23 -3.24 0.10
CA GLN A 18 -3.21 -2.66 -0.78
C GLN A 18 -3.83 -1.68 -1.77
N TYR A 19 -3.17 -0.54 -1.97
CA TYR A 19 -3.54 0.43 -3.00
C TYR A 19 -3.02 -0.02 -4.37
N GLY A 20 -3.92 -0.20 -5.34
CA GLY A 20 -3.60 -0.67 -6.70
C GLY A 20 -3.63 0.40 -7.78
N GLY A 21 -3.65 1.69 -7.41
CA GLY A 21 -3.60 2.80 -8.37
C GLY A 21 -2.18 3.11 -8.87
N SER A 22 -1.96 4.35 -9.34
CA SER A 22 -0.64 4.77 -9.83
C SER A 22 0.34 5.02 -8.68
N VAL A 23 1.15 4.01 -8.38
CA VAL A 23 2.20 4.05 -7.35
C VAL A 23 3.54 4.41 -7.99
N LYS A 24 4.23 5.39 -7.42
CA LYS A 24 5.55 5.88 -7.83
C LYS A 24 6.38 6.22 -6.59
N ALA A 25 7.69 6.29 -6.73
CA ALA A 25 8.58 6.72 -5.65
C ALA A 25 8.22 8.13 -5.14
N GLY A 26 7.68 8.99 -6.00
CA GLY A 26 7.28 10.36 -5.63
C GLY A 26 6.00 10.48 -4.80
N ASN A 27 5.18 9.44 -4.67
CA ASN A 27 3.91 9.50 -3.93
C ASN A 27 3.73 8.38 -2.88
N ILE A 28 4.67 7.43 -2.78
CA ILE A 28 4.53 6.29 -1.88
C ILE A 28 4.43 6.71 -0.41
N ALA A 29 5.20 7.70 0.05
CA ALA A 29 5.13 8.17 1.44
C ALA A 29 3.75 8.75 1.81
N GLU A 30 3.14 9.51 0.90
CA GLU A 30 1.77 10.03 1.07
C GLU A 30 0.75 8.88 1.10
N LEU A 31 0.87 7.90 0.20
CA LEU A 31 -0.03 6.75 0.18
C LEU A 31 0.08 5.91 1.47
N MET A 32 1.29 5.68 1.97
CA MET A 32 1.53 4.89 3.20
C MET A 32 1.20 5.66 4.48
N SER A 33 0.96 6.98 4.40
CA SER A 33 0.44 7.78 5.53
C SER A 33 -1.07 7.60 5.76
N GLN A 34 -1.78 6.97 4.82
CA GLN A 34 -3.22 6.76 4.94
C GLN A 34 -3.50 5.60 5.90
N PRO A 35 -4.44 5.77 6.86
CA PRO A 35 -4.63 4.83 7.96
C PRO A 35 -5.14 3.44 7.54
N ASP A 36 -5.78 3.34 6.38
CA ASP A 36 -6.36 2.08 5.85
C ASP A 36 -5.55 1.51 4.66
N ILE A 37 -4.34 2.03 4.39
CA ILE A 37 -3.46 1.51 3.33
C ILE A 37 -2.26 0.81 3.97
N ASP A 38 -2.21 -0.51 3.81
CA ASP A 38 -1.15 -1.36 4.38
C ASP A 38 -0.01 -1.64 3.38
N GLY A 39 -0.13 -1.15 2.15
CA GLY A 39 0.84 -1.41 1.09
C GLY A 39 0.34 -1.05 -0.30
N ALA A 40 1.10 -1.48 -1.31
CA ALA A 40 0.88 -1.10 -2.69
C ALA A 40 0.98 -2.30 -3.64
N LEU A 41 0.04 -2.38 -4.60
CA LEU A 41 0.12 -3.29 -5.73
C LEU A 41 0.66 -2.51 -6.94
N VAL A 42 1.98 -2.56 -7.14
CA VAL A 42 2.70 -1.70 -8.08
C VAL A 42 2.62 -2.24 -9.51
N GLY A 43 2.11 -1.42 -10.43
CA GLY A 43 2.06 -1.70 -11.87
C GLY A 43 3.38 -1.41 -12.59
N GLY A 44 3.35 -0.54 -13.61
CA GLY A 44 4.51 -0.29 -14.48
C GLY A 44 5.81 0.14 -13.79
N ALA A 45 5.71 0.81 -12.64
CA ALA A 45 6.87 1.19 -11.82
C ALA A 45 7.63 -0.02 -11.22
N SER A 46 7.04 -1.22 -11.22
CA SER A 46 7.70 -2.45 -10.77
C SER A 46 8.72 -3.03 -11.77
N ILE A 47 8.68 -2.59 -13.03
CA ILE A 47 9.55 -3.10 -14.11
C ILE A 47 10.91 -2.39 -14.10
N ASP A 48 10.98 -1.19 -13.51
CA ASP A 48 12.22 -0.47 -13.25
C ASP A 48 12.71 -0.81 -11.84
N PRO A 49 13.87 -1.49 -11.70
CA PRO A 49 14.36 -1.93 -10.40
C PRO A 49 14.71 -0.78 -9.46
N ASP A 50 15.17 0.36 -9.97
CA ASP A 50 15.56 1.51 -9.15
C ASP A 50 14.33 2.29 -8.66
N GLU A 51 13.31 2.41 -9.51
CA GLU A 51 12.01 2.96 -9.12
C GLU A 51 11.32 2.04 -8.10
N PHE A 52 11.28 0.73 -8.36
CA PHE A 52 10.64 -0.23 -7.47
C PHE A 52 11.35 -0.32 -6.11
N ALA A 53 12.69 -0.30 -6.09
CA ALA A 53 13.47 -0.27 -4.87
C ALA A 53 13.14 0.95 -4.01
N ARG A 54 12.99 2.13 -4.63
CA ARG A 54 12.58 3.35 -3.92
C ARG A 54 11.14 3.30 -3.40
N ILE A 55 10.24 2.60 -4.09
CA ILE A 55 8.88 2.36 -3.59
C ILE A 55 8.92 1.43 -2.37
N VAL A 56 9.69 0.35 -2.41
CA VAL A 56 9.78 -0.61 -1.30
C VAL A 56 10.49 -0.03 -0.08
N GLN A 57 11.53 0.78 -0.31
CA GLN A 57 12.38 1.39 0.72
C GLN A 57 11.98 2.84 1.02
N PHE A 58 10.72 3.19 0.82
CA PHE A 58 10.28 4.54 1.14
C PHE A 58 10.52 4.84 2.63
N GLU A 59 10.99 6.04 2.93
CA GLU A 59 11.12 6.52 4.30
C GLU A 59 9.88 7.35 4.63
N ALA A 60 9.19 6.99 5.73
CA ALA A 60 8.15 7.84 6.28
C ALA A 60 8.81 9.12 6.79
N SER A 61 8.40 10.27 6.23
CA SER A 61 8.90 11.59 6.61
C SER A 61 8.22 12.10 7.88
#